data_AF-A0A1M7XY54-F1
#
_entry.id   AF-A0A1M7XY54-F1
#
_cell.length_a   1.000
_cell.length_b   1.000
_cell.length_c   1.000
_cell.angle_alpha   90.00
_cell.angle_beta   90.00
_cell.angle_gamma   90.00
#
_symmetry.space_group_name_H-M   'P 1'
#
loop_
_entity.id
_entity.type
_entity.pdbx_description
1 polymer ?
#
loop_
_entity_poly.entity_id
_entity_poly.type
_entity_poly.pdbx_seq_one_letter_code
_entity_poly.pdbx_strand_id
1 'polypeptide(L)' 'MFTIYVYVLDTLADWELGYAISELNSCRFFKKGEQRVSLKTVSYSKAPINTMGGLTIIT' A
#
# COMPACT_ATOMS: atom_id res chain seq x y z
N MET A 1 -2.63 -6.61 16.35
CA MET A 1 -2.77 -5.68 15.21
C MET A 1 -2.14 -6.38 14.03
N PHE A 2 -2.89 -6.59 12.95
CA PHE A 2 -2.39 -7.33 11.79
C PHE A 2 -1.66 -6.37 10.84
N THR A 3 -0.46 -6.75 10.39
CA THR A 3 0.35 -5.91 9.49
C THR A 3 0.32 -6.49 8.09
N ILE A 4 -0.03 -5.64 7.12
CA ILE A 4 -0.04 -5.95 5.69
C ILE A 4 1.14 -5.25 5.06
N TYR A 5 1.99 -6.02 4.39
CA TYR A 5 3.12 -5.50 3.63
C TYR A 5 2.76 -5.42 2.16
N VAL A 6 2.88 -4.22 1.58
CA VAL A 6 2.69 -3.97 0.15
C VAL A 6 4.06 -3.78 -0.46
N TYR A 7 4.46 -4.72 -1.31
CA TYR A 7 5.70 -4.61 -2.06
C TYR A 7 5.52 -3.63 -3.22
N VAL A 8 6.36 -2.61 -3.28
CA VAL A 8 6.42 -1.64 -4.38
C VAL A 8 7.73 -1.81 -5.14
N LEU A 9 7.65 -1.67 -6.46
CA LEU A 9 8.75 -1.82 -7.39
C LEU A 9 8.61 -0.81 -8.52
N ASP A 10 9.71 -0.55 -9.22
CA ASP A 10 9.65 0.19 -10.47
C ASP A 10 8.68 -0.49 -11.43
N THR A 11 7.92 0.33 -12.16
CA THR A 11 6.86 -0.10 -13.09
C THR A 11 5.63 -0.76 -12.45
N LEU A 12 5.46 -0.69 -11.12
CA LEU A 12 4.21 -1.07 -10.46
C LEU A 12 3.02 -0.40 -11.16
N ALA A 13 2.04 -1.19 -11.58
CA ALA A 13 0.80 -0.69 -12.15
C ALA A 13 -0.12 -0.18 -11.02
N ASP A 14 -0.29 1.14 -10.95
CA ASP A 14 -0.98 1.83 -9.86
C ASP A 14 -2.42 1.33 -9.62
N TRP A 15 -3.10 0.92 -10.70
CA TRP A 15 -4.49 0.48 -10.65
C TRP A 15 -4.68 -0.89 -10.01
N GLU A 16 -3.66 -1.77 -10.01
CA GLU A 16 -3.79 -3.15 -9.51
C GLU A 16 -4.10 -3.17 -8.01
N LEU A 17 -3.50 -2.24 -7.26
CA LEU A 17 -3.60 -2.20 -5.80
C LEU A 17 -4.47 -1.04 -5.29
N GLY A 18 -4.81 -0.07 -6.15
CA GLY A 18 -5.45 1.19 -5.77
C GLY A 18 -6.70 1.04 -4.89
N TYR A 19 -7.63 0.14 -5.26
CA TYR A 19 -8.83 -0.12 -4.45
C TYR A 19 -8.49 -0.76 -3.10
N ALA A 20 -7.68 -1.81 -3.11
CA ALA A 20 -7.37 -2.58 -1.90
C ALA A 20 -6.64 -1.74 -0.86
N ILE A 21 -5.57 -1.03 -1.25
CA ILE A 21 -4.77 -0.24 -0.30
C ILE A 21 -5.54 0.96 0.24
N SER A 22 -6.46 1.53 -0.55
CA SER A 22 -7.31 2.66 -0.10
C SER A 22 -8.24 2.25 1.03
N GLU A 23 -8.90 1.09 0.91
CA GLU A 23 -9.82 0.61 1.94
C GLU A 23 -9.11 0.03 3.16
N LEU A 24 -8.02 -0.71 2.95
CA LEU A 24 -7.24 -1.28 4.05
C LEU A 24 -6.55 -0.19 4.88
N ASN A 25 -5.98 0.84 4.24
CA ASN A 25 -5.30 1.91 4.97
C ASN A 25 -6.29 2.84 5.69
N SER A 26 -7.43 3.16 5.06
CA SER A 26 -8.44 4.03 5.68
C SER A 26 -9.28 3.33 6.74
N CYS A 27 -9.45 2.00 6.65
CA CYS A 27 -10.34 1.21 7.50
C CYS A 27 -11.80 1.72 7.54
N ARG A 28 -12.23 2.53 6.57
CA ARG A 28 -13.48 3.33 6.66
C ARG A 28 -14.77 2.50 6.62
N PHE A 29 -14.71 1.31 6.04
CA PHE A 29 -15.86 0.39 5.93
C PHE A 29 -15.68 -0.89 6.76
N PHE A 30 -14.72 -0.89 7.70
CA PHE A 30 -14.53 -2.04 8.57
C PHE A 30 -15.72 -2.21 9.51
N LYS A 31 -16.02 -3.47 9.86
CA LYS A 31 -17.07 -3.77 10.84
C LYS A 31 -16.74 -3.07 12.17
N LYS A 32 -17.77 -2.56 12.84
CA LYS A 32 -17.62 -1.86 14.13
C LYS A 32 -17.03 -2.81 15.17
N GLY A 33 -16.01 -2.33 15.90
CA GLY A 33 -15.34 -3.10 16.96
C GLY A 33 -14.26 -4.06 16.46
N GLU A 34 -14.04 -4.17 15.15
CA GLU A 34 -12.99 -5.04 14.61
C GLU A 34 -11.59 -4.43 14.72
N GLN A 35 -10.61 -5.33 14.68
CA GLN A 35 -9.21 -4.97 14.72
C GLN A 35 -8.80 -4.19 13.46
N ARG A 36 -8.16 -3.03 13.66
CA ARG A 36 -7.53 -2.27 12.57
C ARG A 36 -6.29 -2.99 12.04
N VAL A 37 -6.02 -2.79 10.76
CA VAL A 37 -4.79 -3.26 10.10
C VAL A 37 -3.76 -2.13 10.02
N SER A 38 -2.49 -2.50 9.99
CA SER A 38 -1.40 -1.57 9.67
C SER A 38 -0.87 -1.90 8.27
N LEU A 39 -0.94 -0.94 7.36
CA LEU A 39 -0.39 -1.10 6.01
C LEU A 39 1.03 -0.51 5.97
N LYS A 40 1.98 -1.28 5.46
CA LYS A 40 3.39 -0.90 5.33
C LYS A 40 3.84 -1.13 3.90
N THR A 41 4.31 -0.08 3.24
CA THR A 41 4.99 -0.21 1.95
C THR A 41 6.43 -0.64 2.18
N VAL A 42 6.88 -1.61 1.38
CA VAL A 42 8.24 -2.15 1.42
C VAL A 42 8.74 -2.29 -0.01
N SER A 43 10.06 -2.20 -0.18
CA SER A 43 10.73 -2.25 -1.47
C SER A 43 12.04 -3.01 -1.32
N TYR A 44 12.67 -3.38 -2.44
CA TYR A 44 13.96 -4.05 -2.44
C TYR A 44 15.08 -3.19 -1.81
N SER A 45 14.97 -1.86 -1.88
CA SER A 45 15.96 -0.92 -1.33
C SER A 45 15.32 0.39 -0.90
N LYS A 46 16.02 1.21 -0.12
CA LYS A 46 15.53 2.55 0.28
C LYS A 46 15.57 3.60 -0.84
N ALA A 47 15.98 3.23 -2.05
CA ALA A 47 15.91 4.13 -3.18
C ALA A 47 14.44 4.41 -3.55
N PRO A 48 14.10 5.63 -4.01
CA PRO A 48 12.78 5.90 -4.55
C PRO A 48 12.47 4.98 -5.74
N ILE A 49 11.22 4.53 -5.84
CA ILE A 49 10.73 3.77 -7.00
C ILE A 49 9.79 4.62 -7.83
N ASN A 50 9.68 4.32 -9.12
CA ASN A 50 8.74 4.98 -10.04
C ASN A 50 7.72 3.97 -10.56
N THR A 51 6.45 4.21 -10.25
CA THR A 51 5.31 3.44 -10.75
C THR A 51 5.10 3.66 -12.25
N MET A 52 4.28 2.82 -12.89
CA MET A 52 3.93 2.97 -14.30
C MET A 52 3.16 4.27 -14.58
N GLY A 53 2.32 4.71 -13.65
CA GLY A 53 1.56 5.96 -13.73
C GLY A 53 2.38 7.22 -13.45
N GLY A 54 3.68 7.09 -13.16
CA GLY A 54 4.60 8.20 -12.95
C GLY A 54 4.65 8.73 -11.51
N LEU A 55 4.07 8.02 -10.54
CA LEU A 55 4.25 8.33 -9.12
C LEU A 55 5.63 7.88 -8.63
N THR A 56 6.34 8.76 -7.94
CA THR A 56 7.54 8.42 -7.17
C THR A 56 7.15 8.04 -5.74
N ILE A 57 7.46 6.81 -5.33
CA ILE A 57 7.19 6.31 -3.97
C ILE A 57 8.49 6.24 -3.17
N ILE A 58 8.45 6.78 -1.95
CA ILE A 58 9.55 6.75 -0.98
C ILE A 58 9.12 5.83 0.18
N THR A 59 9.93 4.80 0.44
CA THR A 59 9.69 3.75 1.46
C THR A 59 10.62 3.87 2.65
#